data_AF-A0A0C9TRQ9-F1
#
_entry.id   AF-A0A0C9TRQ9-F1
#
_cell.length_a   1.000
_cell.length_b   1.000
_cell.length_c   1.000
_cell.angle_alpha   90.00
_cell.angle_beta   90.00
_cell.angle_gamma   90.00
#
_symmetry.space_group_name_H-M   'P 1'
#
loop_
_entity.id
_entity.type
_entity.pdbx_description
1 polymer ?
#
loop_
_entity_poly.entity_id
_entity_poly.type
_entity_poly.pdbx_seq_one_letter_code
_entity_poly.pdbx_strand_id
1 'polypeptide(L)'
;GLSLWLVPSAEQIGLIQSVLPKRPSQSSDHDLSPLSYPTIIPHITLVSIPNTDSEPGTPEWDALLDAIPTNQRSIRADFQSLVVDDHYFRSVLIDIRRTGDLVDLQSQIVTTLGRSGLKHSAPRFPHMSLCYITNEDATERERTAQMLRNTSLVTENQDTQSMSLRCGAVSLTGFDGEEIWAVKCEGPVETWKAHDRKVVLFSNR
;
A
#
# COMPACT_ATOMS: atom_id res chain seq x y z
N GLY A 1 5.07 -10.17 12.17
CA GLY A 1 3.97 -9.19 12.31
C GLY A 1 2.99 -9.35 11.16
N LEU A 2 1.70 -9.13 11.42
CA LEU A 2 0.63 -9.38 10.45
C LEU A 2 0.01 -8.08 9.92
N SER A 3 -0.55 -8.11 8.71
CA SER A 3 -1.21 -6.96 8.11
C SER A 3 -2.39 -7.35 7.22
N LEU A 4 -3.41 -6.49 7.15
CA LEU A 4 -4.44 -6.56 6.11
C LEU A 4 -4.22 -5.47 5.08
N TRP A 5 -4.23 -5.86 3.81
CA TRP A 5 -4.00 -4.99 2.68
C TRP A 5 -5.23 -4.95 1.79
N LEU A 6 -5.71 -3.74 1.45
CA LEU A 6 -6.62 -3.55 0.33
C LEU A 6 -5.80 -3.46 -0.96
N VAL A 7 -6.05 -4.37 -1.90
CA VAL A 7 -5.21 -4.56 -3.09
C VAL A 7 -6.00 -4.22 -4.36
N PRO A 8 -5.38 -3.56 -5.35
CA PRO A 8 -6.00 -3.32 -6.66
C PRO A 8 -6.40 -4.62 -7.37
N SER A 9 -7.20 -4.50 -8.44
CA SER A 9 -7.43 -5.62 -9.36
C SER A 9 -6.11 -6.14 -9.95
N ALA A 10 -6.07 -7.41 -10.36
CA ALA A 10 -4.86 -8.02 -10.92
C ALA A 10 -4.31 -7.25 -12.14
N GLU A 11 -5.19 -6.68 -12.97
CA GLU A 11 -4.82 -5.81 -14.09
C GLU A 11 -4.16 -4.51 -13.60
N GLN A 12 -4.77 -3.82 -12.63
CA GLN A 12 -4.24 -2.59 -12.05
C GLN A 12 -2.92 -2.82 -11.30
N ILE A 13 -2.74 -3.97 -10.63
CA ILE A 13 -1.46 -4.36 -10.02
C ILE A 13 -0.36 -4.35 -11.09
N GLY A 14 -0.56 -5.03 -12.22
CA GLY A 14 0.45 -5.12 -13.28
C GLY A 14 0.79 -3.75 -13.87
N LEU A 15 -0.22 -2.91 -14.09
CA LEU A 15 -0.04 -1.54 -14.59
C LEU A 15 0.76 -0.68 -13.61
N ILE A 16 0.39 -0.66 -12.33
CA ILE A 16 1.05 0.16 -11.31
C ILE A 16 2.48 -0.35 -11.07
N GLN A 17 2.68 -1.65 -10.94
CA GLN A 17 4.01 -2.25 -10.75
C GLN A 17 4.98 -1.94 -11.88
N SER A 18 4.48 -1.83 -13.11
CA SER A 18 5.32 -1.52 -14.28
C SER A 18 6.02 -0.15 -14.17
N VAL A 19 5.43 0.78 -13.42
CA VAL A 19 5.89 2.17 -13.27
C VAL A 19 6.36 2.53 -11.87
N LEU A 20 6.36 1.60 -10.91
CA LEU A 20 6.95 1.85 -9.60
C LEU A 20 8.44 2.20 -9.74
N PRO A 21 8.96 3.15 -8.94
CA PRO A 21 10.37 3.49 -8.92
C PRO A 21 11.24 2.25 -8.71
N LYS A 22 12.23 2.08 -9.59
CA LYS A 22 13.22 1.01 -9.51
C LYS A 22 14.55 1.58 -9.05
N ARG A 23 15.40 0.72 -8.50
CA ARG A 23 16.79 1.07 -8.18
C ARG A 23 17.43 1.70 -9.43
N PRO A 24 17.99 2.93 -9.31
CA PRO A 24 18.69 3.57 -10.42
C PRO A 24 19.85 2.69 -10.91
N SER A 25 19.95 2.49 -12.21
CA SER A 25 21.01 1.65 -12.81
C SER A 25 22.38 2.33 -12.77
N GLN A 26 22.41 3.67 -12.70
CA GLN A 26 23.58 4.55 -12.70
C GLN A 26 23.10 5.87 -12.06
N SER A 27 23.61 6.37 -10.93
CA SER A 27 23.59 7.83 -10.56
C SER A 27 23.76 8.24 -9.08
N SER A 28 24.21 7.41 -8.14
CA SER A 28 24.66 7.94 -6.84
C SER A 28 26.16 7.74 -6.65
N ASP A 29 26.85 8.78 -6.18
CA ASP A 29 28.26 8.75 -5.73
C ASP A 29 28.51 7.73 -4.59
N HIS A 30 27.45 7.04 -4.15
CA HIS A 30 27.44 6.00 -3.13
C HIS A 30 26.59 4.81 -3.59
N ASP A 31 27.07 3.60 -3.28
CA ASP A 31 26.30 2.37 -3.45
C ASP A 31 25.06 2.43 -2.54
N LEU A 32 23.87 2.44 -3.15
CA LEU A 32 22.60 2.44 -2.41
C LEU A 32 22.45 1.15 -1.60
N SER A 33 21.79 1.25 -0.45
CA SER A 33 21.48 0.11 0.39
C SER A 33 20.79 -1.00 -0.41
N PRO A 34 21.17 -2.28 -0.22
CA PRO A 34 20.50 -3.40 -0.87
C PRO A 34 19.02 -3.50 -0.47
N LEU A 35 18.64 -2.91 0.68
CA LEU A 35 17.28 -2.86 1.20
C LEU A 35 16.45 -1.69 0.62
N SER A 36 17.08 -0.76 -0.11
CA SER A 36 16.35 0.30 -0.82
C SER A 36 15.81 -0.21 -2.16
N TYR A 37 14.62 0.27 -2.51
CA TYR A 37 13.83 -0.14 -3.68
C TYR A 37 13.50 -1.64 -3.72
N PRO A 38 12.98 -2.24 -2.63
CA PRO A 38 12.47 -3.60 -2.70
C PRO A 38 11.28 -3.65 -3.66
N THR A 39 11.03 -4.83 -4.24
CA THR A 39 9.80 -5.02 -5.01
C THR A 39 8.61 -5.06 -4.05
N ILE A 40 7.62 -4.21 -4.28
CA ILE A 40 6.41 -4.15 -3.46
C ILE A 40 5.16 -4.45 -4.30
N ILE A 41 4.15 -5.00 -3.64
CA ILE A 41 2.80 -5.08 -4.21
C ILE A 41 2.10 -3.75 -3.92
N PRO A 42 1.47 -3.08 -4.90
CA PRO A 42 0.64 -1.90 -4.64
C PRO A 42 -0.52 -2.26 -3.71
N HIS A 43 -0.67 -1.55 -2.60
CA HIS A 43 -1.75 -1.79 -1.63
C HIS A 43 -1.97 -0.58 -0.73
N ILE A 44 -3.13 -0.55 -0.05
CA ILE A 44 -3.36 0.27 1.14
C ILE A 44 -3.33 -0.64 2.36
N THR A 45 -2.49 -0.32 3.34
CA THR A 45 -2.52 -1.03 4.63
C THR A 45 -3.76 -0.59 5.42
N LEU A 46 -4.70 -1.51 5.62
CA LEU A 46 -5.92 -1.28 6.41
C LEU A 46 -5.61 -1.30 7.90
N VAL A 47 -4.80 -2.27 8.33
CA VAL A 47 -4.37 -2.47 9.71
C VAL A 47 -3.13 -3.35 9.76
N SER A 48 -2.30 -3.14 10.78
CA SER A 48 -1.13 -3.97 11.11
C SER A 48 -1.15 -4.38 12.58
N ILE A 49 -0.73 -5.61 12.85
CA ILE A 49 -0.57 -6.20 14.18
C ILE A 49 0.95 -6.44 14.38
N PRO A 50 1.65 -5.59 15.15
CA PRO A 50 3.10 -5.66 15.30
C PRO A 50 3.53 -6.80 16.23
N ASN A 51 4.78 -7.24 16.10
CA ASN A 51 5.49 -8.11 17.06
C ASN A 51 4.76 -9.42 17.42
N THR A 52 4.10 -10.02 16.43
CA THR A 52 3.51 -11.34 16.54
C THR A 52 4.43 -12.35 15.85
N ASP A 53 4.80 -13.44 16.53
CA ASP A 53 5.37 -14.65 15.90
C ASP A 53 4.26 -15.56 15.32
N SER A 54 3.06 -15.00 15.15
CA SER A 54 1.83 -15.69 14.75
C SER A 54 1.96 -16.28 13.34
N GLU A 55 1.67 -17.56 13.24
CA GLU A 55 1.59 -18.34 12.00
C GLU A 55 0.11 -18.61 11.64
N PRO A 56 -0.19 -19.05 10.40
CA PRO A 56 -1.51 -19.57 10.06
C PRO A 56 -2.01 -20.61 11.07
N GLY A 57 -3.23 -20.42 11.57
CA GLY A 57 -3.86 -21.27 12.59
C GLY A 57 -3.57 -20.86 14.05
N THR A 58 -2.92 -19.71 14.27
CA THR A 58 -2.84 -19.08 15.60
C THR A 58 -4.06 -18.18 15.87
N PRO A 59 -4.43 -17.92 17.13
CA PRO A 59 -5.56 -17.06 17.46
C PRO A 59 -5.47 -15.66 16.86
N GLU A 60 -4.27 -15.09 16.74
CA GLU A 60 -4.08 -13.78 16.11
C GLU A 60 -4.32 -13.82 14.61
N TRP A 61 -3.92 -14.92 13.95
CA TRP A 61 -4.19 -15.15 12.53
C TRP A 61 -5.70 -15.26 12.29
N ASP A 62 -6.38 -16.09 13.07
CA ASP A 62 -7.83 -16.30 12.95
C ASP A 62 -8.59 -14.99 13.20
N ALA A 63 -8.21 -14.23 14.24
CA ALA A 63 -8.78 -12.91 14.51
C ALA A 63 -8.57 -11.92 13.35
N LEU A 64 -7.43 -11.97 12.67
CA LEU A 64 -7.16 -11.15 11.48
C LEU A 64 -8.09 -11.53 10.32
N LEU A 65 -8.28 -12.83 10.09
CA LEU A 65 -9.17 -13.32 9.03
C LEU A 65 -10.65 -13.03 9.31
N ASP A 66 -11.06 -13.13 10.58
CA ASP A 66 -12.41 -12.83 11.07
C ASP A 66 -12.73 -11.33 10.97
N ALA A 67 -11.72 -10.47 11.01
CA ALA A 67 -11.89 -9.04 10.81
C ALA A 67 -12.25 -8.66 9.37
N ILE A 68 -11.96 -9.52 8.39
CA ILE A 68 -12.25 -9.25 6.98
C ILE A 68 -13.76 -9.43 6.72
N PRO A 69 -14.50 -8.38 6.30
CA PRO A 69 -15.93 -8.49 6.02
C PRO A 69 -16.20 -9.45 4.85
N THR A 70 -17.23 -10.30 4.98
CA THR A 70 -17.54 -11.35 3.99
C THR A 70 -18.31 -10.86 2.76
N ASN A 71 -18.96 -9.70 2.84
CA ASN A 71 -19.81 -9.14 1.76
C ASN A 71 -19.35 -7.74 1.33
N GLN A 72 -18.04 -7.47 1.41
CA GLN A 72 -17.51 -6.19 1.00
C GLN A 72 -17.62 -6.04 -0.52
N ARG A 73 -18.00 -4.85 -1.00
CA ARG A 73 -17.94 -4.48 -2.42
C ARG A 73 -16.60 -3.84 -2.74
N SER A 74 -16.21 -3.88 -4.01
CA SER A 74 -15.01 -3.19 -4.48
C SER A 74 -15.04 -1.72 -4.03
N ILE A 75 -13.92 -1.24 -3.48
CA ILE A 75 -13.79 0.12 -2.95
C ILE A 75 -12.90 0.94 -3.88
N ARG A 76 -13.44 2.05 -4.37
CA ARG A 76 -12.64 3.01 -5.14
C ARG A 76 -11.65 3.75 -4.22
N ALA A 77 -10.37 3.65 -4.53
CA ALA A 77 -9.29 4.39 -3.88
C ALA A 77 -8.74 5.47 -4.83
N ASP A 78 -9.15 6.72 -4.64
CA ASP A 78 -8.72 7.84 -5.48
C ASP A 78 -7.38 8.42 -5.01
N PHE A 79 -6.48 8.68 -5.95
CA PHE A 79 -5.19 9.28 -5.68
C PHE A 79 -5.33 10.78 -5.41
N GLN A 80 -4.75 11.24 -4.30
CA GLN A 80 -4.84 12.63 -3.86
C GLN A 80 -3.57 13.43 -4.17
N SER A 81 -2.41 12.99 -3.65
CA SER A 81 -1.15 13.73 -3.78
C SER A 81 0.08 12.84 -3.61
N LEU A 82 1.19 13.23 -4.24
CA LEU A 82 2.48 12.57 -4.05
C LEU A 82 3.18 13.12 -2.81
N VAL A 83 3.61 12.24 -1.91
CA VAL A 83 4.24 12.62 -0.64
C VAL A 83 5.56 11.89 -0.42
N VAL A 84 6.49 12.59 0.22
CA VAL A 84 7.74 12.07 0.77
C VAL A 84 7.62 12.03 2.30
N ASP A 85 7.98 10.90 2.91
CA ASP A 85 7.96 10.68 4.37
C ASP A 85 9.38 10.26 4.82
N ASP A 86 9.68 10.44 6.11
CA ASP A 86 10.99 10.11 6.67
C ASP A 86 11.10 8.64 7.12
N HIS A 87 10.01 7.90 7.09
CA HIS A 87 9.93 6.51 7.52
C HIS A 87 10.12 5.52 6.37
N TYR A 88 10.92 4.47 6.58
CA TYR A 88 11.29 3.47 5.56
C TYR A 88 10.10 2.93 4.74
N PHE A 89 9.01 2.49 5.40
CA PHE A 89 7.82 1.95 4.72
C PHE A 89 6.92 3.03 4.08
N ARG A 90 7.31 4.29 4.13
CA ARG A 90 6.54 5.45 3.64
C ARG A 90 7.39 6.43 2.81
N SER A 91 8.60 6.03 2.40
CA SER A 91 9.59 6.92 1.79
C SER A 91 9.05 7.80 0.66
N VAL A 92 8.41 7.20 -0.34
CA VAL A 92 7.64 7.92 -1.37
C VAL A 92 6.30 7.20 -1.53
N LEU A 93 5.21 7.94 -1.39
CA LEU A 93 3.86 7.38 -1.37
C LEU A 93 2.86 8.28 -2.08
N ILE A 94 1.73 7.68 -2.43
CA ILE A 94 0.51 8.38 -2.82
C ILE A 94 -0.41 8.44 -1.61
N ASP A 95 -0.72 9.65 -1.14
CA ASP A 95 -1.82 9.84 -0.21
C ASP A 95 -3.14 9.54 -0.96
N ILE A 96 -4.01 8.77 -0.34
CA ILE A 96 -5.29 8.35 -0.91
C ILE A 96 -6.40 9.21 -0.31
N ARG A 97 -7.36 9.58 -1.14
CA ARG A 97 -8.54 10.33 -0.67
C ARG A 97 -9.30 9.50 0.36
N ARG A 98 -9.60 10.11 1.50
CA ARG A 98 -10.44 9.53 2.54
C ARG A 98 -11.91 9.54 2.12
N THR A 99 -12.37 8.49 1.48
CA THR A 99 -13.78 8.26 1.14
C THR A 99 -14.52 7.59 2.29
N GLY A 100 -15.85 7.74 2.34
CA GLY A 100 -16.70 7.09 3.35
C GLY A 100 -16.51 5.58 3.35
N ASP A 101 -16.63 4.94 2.19
CA ASP A 101 -16.50 3.48 2.03
C ASP A 101 -15.15 2.94 2.56
N LEU A 102 -14.05 3.64 2.27
CA LEU A 102 -12.71 3.23 2.71
C LEU A 102 -12.53 3.38 4.23
N VAL A 103 -13.07 4.45 4.81
CA VAL A 103 -13.04 4.70 6.26
C VAL A 103 -13.95 3.71 7.00
N ASP A 104 -15.12 3.39 6.44
CA ASP A 104 -16.08 2.44 7.01
C ASP A 104 -15.51 1.02 7.02
N LEU A 105 -14.89 0.58 5.92
CA LEU A 105 -14.18 -0.71 5.86
C LEU A 105 -13.10 -0.79 6.95
N GLN A 106 -12.23 0.23 7.03
CA GLN A 106 -11.16 0.24 8.03
C GLN A 106 -11.73 0.23 9.45
N SER A 107 -12.75 1.03 9.71
CA SER A 107 -13.40 1.15 11.02
C SER A 107 -14.04 -0.17 11.44
N GLN A 108 -14.67 -0.89 10.51
CA GLN A 108 -15.21 -2.23 10.76
C GLN A 108 -14.11 -3.22 11.14
N ILE A 109 -13.01 -3.26 10.38
CA ILE A 109 -11.85 -4.13 10.64
C ILE A 109 -11.26 -3.84 12.02
N VAL A 110 -10.96 -2.58 12.29
CA VAL A 110 -10.37 -2.09 13.56
C VAL A 110 -11.29 -2.41 14.75
N THR A 111 -12.60 -2.20 14.59
CA THR A 111 -13.58 -2.50 15.64
C THR A 111 -13.64 -3.99 15.94
N THR A 112 -13.62 -4.84 14.90
CA THR A 112 -13.62 -6.29 15.08
C THR A 112 -12.33 -6.75 15.78
N LEU A 113 -11.16 -6.30 15.33
CA LEU A 113 -9.88 -6.64 15.96
C LEU A 113 -9.77 -6.15 17.40
N GLY A 114 -10.34 -4.97 17.71
CA GLY A 114 -10.39 -4.43 19.06
C GLY A 114 -11.11 -5.35 20.05
N ARG A 115 -12.10 -6.14 19.60
CA ARG A 115 -12.80 -7.12 20.43
C ARG A 115 -11.93 -8.33 20.79
N SER A 116 -10.93 -8.62 19.97
CA SER A 116 -9.96 -9.70 20.20
C SER A 116 -8.83 -9.29 21.16
N GLY A 117 -8.79 -8.02 21.60
CA GLY A 117 -7.75 -7.50 22.50
C GLY A 117 -6.37 -7.31 21.85
N LEU A 118 -6.27 -7.51 20.52
CA LEU A 118 -5.01 -7.39 19.80
C LEU A 118 -4.63 -5.92 19.62
N LYS A 119 -3.39 -5.59 19.97
CA LYS A 119 -2.82 -4.28 19.68
C LYS A 119 -2.62 -4.17 18.17
N HIS A 120 -3.20 -3.13 17.58
CA HIS A 120 -3.13 -2.89 16.15
C HIS A 120 -2.93 -1.41 15.85
N SER A 121 -2.46 -1.11 14.65
CA SER A 121 -2.29 0.26 14.17
C SER A 121 -2.42 0.34 12.65
N ALA A 122 -2.72 1.53 12.12
CA ALA A 122 -2.65 1.82 10.70
C ALA A 122 -2.04 3.21 10.51
N PRO A 123 -0.72 3.36 10.73
CA PRO A 123 -0.07 4.66 10.69
C PRO A 123 -0.24 5.30 9.30
N ARG A 124 -0.67 6.56 9.27
CA ARG A 124 -0.88 7.35 8.05
C ARG A 124 -1.93 6.77 7.08
N PHE A 125 -2.99 6.14 7.58
CA PHE A 125 -4.08 5.67 6.72
C PHE A 125 -4.90 6.83 6.09
N PRO A 126 -5.31 6.74 4.81
CA PRO A 126 -4.93 5.78 3.77
C PRO A 126 -3.81 6.31 2.87
N HIS A 127 -2.86 5.43 2.52
CA HIS A 127 -1.82 5.71 1.53
C HIS A 127 -1.45 4.44 0.77
N MET A 128 -0.84 4.60 -0.41
CA MET A 128 -0.18 3.54 -1.16
C MET A 128 1.27 3.92 -1.39
N SER A 129 2.20 3.14 -0.85
CA SER A 129 3.63 3.38 -1.05
C SER A 129 4.05 3.06 -2.49
N LEU A 130 4.94 3.89 -3.04
CA LEU A 130 5.53 3.70 -4.37
C LEU A 130 6.91 3.03 -4.28
N CYS A 131 7.69 3.36 -3.25
CA CYS A 131 8.96 2.69 -2.97
C CYS A 131 9.36 2.84 -1.50
N TYR A 132 10.22 1.93 -1.03
CA TYR A 132 10.87 2.01 0.28
C TYR A 132 12.34 2.32 0.09
N ILE A 133 12.84 3.25 0.89
CA ILE A 133 14.21 3.78 0.81
C ILE A 133 14.72 3.90 2.23
N THR A 134 15.85 3.27 2.52
CA THR A 134 16.43 3.27 3.87
C THR A 134 16.89 4.66 4.29
N ASN A 135 17.22 4.83 5.57
CA ASN A 135 17.64 6.14 6.08
C ASN A 135 19.04 6.54 5.58
N GLU A 136 19.90 5.56 5.26
CA GLU A 136 21.21 5.77 4.67
C GLU A 136 21.09 6.44 3.28
N ASP A 137 20.01 6.12 2.56
CA ASP A 137 19.71 6.64 1.22
C ASP A 137 18.67 7.78 1.26
N ALA A 138 18.50 8.49 2.37
CA ALA A 138 17.38 9.43 2.55
C ALA A 138 17.26 10.51 1.47
N THR A 139 18.37 10.93 0.85
CA THR A 139 18.39 11.90 -0.27
C THR A 139 17.65 11.38 -1.52
N GLU A 140 17.56 10.06 -1.67
CA GLU A 140 16.88 9.42 -2.80
C GLU A 140 15.36 9.62 -2.77
N ARG A 141 14.78 9.90 -1.61
CA ARG A 141 13.32 10.06 -1.46
C ARG A 141 12.82 11.27 -2.25
N GLU A 142 13.42 12.43 -2.00
CA GLU A 142 13.09 13.66 -2.73
C GLU A 142 13.50 13.57 -4.19
N ARG A 143 14.68 13.00 -4.48
CA ARG A 143 15.13 12.78 -5.86
C ARG A 143 14.13 11.94 -6.66
N THR A 144 13.60 10.88 -6.05
CA THR A 144 12.59 10.01 -6.66
C THR A 144 11.28 10.75 -6.88
N ALA A 145 10.78 11.47 -5.88
CA ALA A 145 9.54 12.25 -6.03
C ALA A 145 9.66 13.32 -7.14
N GLN A 146 10.78 14.03 -7.19
CA GLN A 146 11.04 15.02 -8.25
C GLN A 146 11.14 14.36 -9.63
N MET A 147 11.78 13.19 -9.73
CA MET A 147 11.86 12.42 -10.98
C MET A 147 10.47 11.99 -11.46
N LEU A 148 9.59 11.52 -10.58
CA LEU A 148 8.21 11.16 -10.91
C LEU A 148 7.42 12.37 -11.47
N ARG A 149 7.60 13.56 -10.88
CA ARG A 149 6.98 14.82 -11.37
C ARG A 149 7.57 15.24 -12.72
N ASN A 150 8.90 15.27 -12.85
CA ASN A 150 9.59 15.75 -14.04
C ASN A 150 9.36 14.87 -15.28
N THR A 151 9.17 13.57 -15.07
CA THR A 151 8.89 12.61 -16.15
C THR A 151 7.42 12.54 -16.53
N SER A 152 6.55 13.33 -15.87
CA SER A 152 5.09 13.27 -16.02
C SER A 152 4.51 11.86 -15.74
N LEU A 153 5.23 11.04 -14.96
CA LEU A 153 4.68 9.81 -14.41
C LEU A 153 3.60 10.12 -13.38
N VAL A 154 3.79 11.20 -12.62
CA VAL A 154 2.77 11.78 -11.75
C VAL A 154 2.34 13.13 -12.31
N THR A 155 1.03 13.35 -12.37
CA THR A 155 0.43 14.65 -12.65
C THR A 155 -0.49 15.02 -11.50
N GLU A 156 -0.21 16.13 -10.82
CA GLU A 156 -1.01 16.63 -9.70
C GLU A 156 -1.87 17.80 -10.18
N ASN A 157 -3.17 17.78 -9.86
CA ASN A 157 -4.10 18.87 -10.09
C ASN A 157 -4.38 19.56 -8.74
N GLN A 158 -3.86 20.78 -8.60
CA GLN A 158 -3.98 21.56 -7.37
C GLN A 158 -5.41 22.04 -7.11
N ASP A 159 -6.18 22.34 -8.18
CA ASP A 159 -7.55 22.85 -8.06
C ASP A 159 -8.51 21.78 -7.51
N THR A 160 -8.35 20.54 -7.95
CA THR A 160 -9.22 19.42 -7.56
C THR A 160 -8.63 18.54 -6.46
N GLN A 161 -7.43 18.88 -5.97
CA GLN A 161 -6.66 18.07 -5.00
C GLN A 161 -6.68 16.59 -5.36
N SER A 162 -6.26 16.29 -6.59
CA SER A 162 -6.23 14.95 -7.15
C SER A 162 -4.97 14.75 -7.94
N MET A 163 -4.54 13.50 -8.10
CA MET A 163 -3.41 13.17 -8.95
C MET A 163 -3.75 12.01 -9.89
N SER A 164 -2.94 11.86 -10.93
CA SER A 164 -2.96 10.67 -11.78
C SER A 164 -1.57 10.07 -11.92
N LEU A 165 -1.51 8.74 -11.97
CA LEU A 165 -0.31 7.95 -12.23
C LEU A 165 -0.37 7.42 -13.67
N ARG A 166 0.62 7.80 -14.48
CA ARG A 166 0.74 7.34 -15.86
C ARG A 166 1.39 5.95 -15.91
N CYS A 167 0.58 4.95 -16.25
CA CYS A 167 0.96 3.56 -16.47
C CYS A 167 1.06 3.28 -17.99
N GLY A 168 2.15 3.73 -18.62
CA GLY A 168 2.33 3.63 -20.07
C GLY A 168 1.35 4.51 -20.85
N ALA A 169 0.43 3.87 -21.58
CA ALA A 169 -0.63 4.55 -22.34
C ALA A 169 -1.87 4.89 -21.47
N VAL A 170 -1.98 4.30 -20.28
CA VAL A 170 -3.10 4.51 -19.36
C VAL A 170 -2.71 5.52 -18.30
N SER A 171 -3.65 6.37 -17.88
CA SER A 171 -3.49 7.23 -16.70
C SER A 171 -4.53 6.84 -15.65
N LEU A 172 -4.06 6.42 -14.48
CA LEU A 172 -4.90 5.99 -13.37
C LEU A 172 -5.06 7.14 -12.38
N THR A 173 -6.28 7.55 -12.07
CA THR A 173 -6.59 8.51 -11.00
C THR A 173 -6.80 7.84 -9.64
N GLY A 174 -6.57 6.53 -9.57
CA GLY A 174 -6.90 5.68 -8.45
C GLY A 174 -6.97 4.21 -8.90
N PHE A 175 -7.32 3.33 -7.97
CA PHE A 175 -7.54 1.92 -8.25
C PHE A 175 -8.80 1.41 -7.55
N ASP A 176 -9.26 0.24 -7.95
CA ASP A 176 -10.43 -0.42 -7.37
C ASP A 176 -9.94 -1.56 -6.47
N GLY A 177 -10.20 -1.44 -5.17
CA GLY A 177 -9.80 -2.41 -4.17
C GLY A 177 -10.68 -3.65 -4.23
N GLU A 178 -10.24 -4.66 -4.98
CA GLU A 178 -11.00 -5.88 -5.27
C GLU A 178 -10.62 -7.07 -4.38
N GLU A 179 -9.52 -7.00 -3.63
CA GLU A 179 -9.12 -8.06 -2.72
C GLU A 179 -8.62 -7.48 -1.40
N ILE A 180 -8.87 -8.22 -0.31
CA ILE A 180 -8.23 -7.97 0.98
C ILE A 180 -7.30 -9.16 1.27
N TRP A 181 -6.01 -8.88 1.42
CA TRP A 181 -4.99 -9.89 1.66
C TRP A 181 -4.55 -9.88 3.12
N ALA A 182 -4.48 -11.06 3.73
CA ALA A 182 -3.80 -11.27 4.99
C ALA A 182 -2.33 -11.62 4.71
N VAL A 183 -1.43 -10.79 5.23
CA VAL A 183 -0.01 -10.83 4.89
C VAL A 183 0.84 -10.95 6.14
N LYS A 184 1.81 -11.87 6.08
CA LYS A 184 2.88 -11.97 7.07
C LYS A 184 4.05 -11.10 6.65
N CYS A 185 4.27 -10.02 7.40
CA CYS A 185 5.30 -9.02 7.16
C CYS A 185 6.50 -9.25 8.10
N GLU A 186 7.27 -10.31 7.84
CA GLU A 186 8.47 -10.66 8.60
C GLU A 186 9.70 -10.76 7.70
N GLY A 187 10.82 -10.25 8.21
CA GLY A 187 12.07 -10.21 7.47
C GLY A 187 12.06 -9.17 6.33
N PRO A 188 12.96 -9.34 5.35
CA PRO A 188 13.02 -8.51 4.14
C PRO A 188 11.67 -8.45 3.43
N VAL A 189 11.41 -7.32 2.77
CA VAL A 189 10.09 -7.06 2.13
C VAL A 189 9.81 -8.08 1.02
N GLU A 190 10.84 -8.52 0.33
CA GLU A 190 10.77 -9.53 -0.73
C GLU A 190 10.38 -10.91 -0.21
N THR A 191 10.53 -11.17 1.09
CA THR A 191 10.15 -12.44 1.71
C THR A 191 8.74 -12.42 2.29
N TRP A 192 8.04 -11.29 2.24
CA TRP A 192 6.68 -11.18 2.75
C TRP A 192 5.72 -12.04 1.93
N LYS A 193 4.85 -12.78 2.62
CA LYS A 193 3.94 -13.75 1.99
C LYS A 193 2.50 -13.38 2.25
N ALA A 194 1.72 -13.30 1.17
CA ALA A 194 0.27 -13.36 1.26
C ALA A 194 -0.13 -14.82 1.50
N HIS A 195 -0.79 -15.11 2.61
CA HIS A 195 -1.21 -16.47 2.94
C HIS A 195 -2.67 -16.72 2.60
N ASP A 196 -3.54 -15.72 2.82
CA ASP A 196 -4.96 -15.79 2.49
C ASP A 196 -5.39 -14.56 1.69
N ARG A 197 -6.13 -14.78 0.60
CA ARG A 197 -6.69 -13.74 -0.26
C ARG A 197 -8.21 -13.87 -0.24
N LYS A 198 -8.90 -12.88 0.31
CA LYS A 198 -10.36 -12.80 0.23
C LYS A 198 -10.73 -11.84 -0.89
N VAL A 199 -11.42 -12.40 -1.88
CA VAL A 199 -11.91 -11.67 -3.05
C VAL A 199 -13.14 -10.86 -2.68
N VAL A 200 -13.08 -9.56 -2.92
CA VAL A 200 -14.13 -8.56 -2.70
C VAL A 200 -14.94 -8.42 -3.99
N LEU A 201 -15.66 -9.48 -4.39
CA LEU A 201 -16.49 -9.44 -5.61
C LEU A 201 -17.98 -9.47 -5.27
N PHE A 202 -18.66 -8.37 -5.57
CA PHE A 202 -20.01 -8.38 -6.15
C PHE A 202 -20.16 -7.17 -7.09
N SER A 203 -20.26 -7.44 -8.40
CA SER A 203 -20.76 -6.49 -9.40
C SER A 203 -22.28 -6.65 -9.45
N ASN A 204 -23.02 -5.66 -8.98
CA ASN A 204 -24.38 -5.48 -9.48
C ASN A 204 -24.28 -4.59 -10.71
N ARG A 205 -24.58 -5.19 -11.86
CA ARG A 205 -24.97 -4.46 -13.08
C ARG A 205 -26.13 -3.51 -12.78
#